data_AF-A0A9X1R9K3-F1
#
_entry.id   AF-A0A9X1R9K3-F1
#
_cell.length_a   1.000
_cell.length_b   1.000
_cell.length_c   1.000
_cell.angle_alpha   90.00
_cell.angle_beta   90.00
_cell.angle_gamma   90.00
#
_symmetry.space_group_name_H-M   'P 1'
#
loop_
_entity.id
_entity.type
_entity.pdbx_description
1 polymer ?
#
loop_
_entity_poly.entity_id
_entity_poly.type
_entity_poly.pdbx_seq_one_letter_code
_entity_poly.pdbx_strand_id
1 'polypeptide(L)'
;MDVTPSTSVIQALLNGSVSNLANLVTAIGALGGASMGLVDTTKMFRGGPSNFGFGFIEDGLAPFLDAIASNAAPFGKHAILRTLKGDWLNGAAKPDQKAKAKSLIQLSLSPANAAALANVAAVDAGALLSAAQKKADGGAAAAENTGALAQFESVLTAVIDEAYERGDQKYRNAAKTLAMGTSVVLSEIAGMSIWGHSQENLIFFLVTGLIATPLAPIAKDVASALQTAATTAGVLKK
;
A
#
# COMPACT_ATOMS: atom_id res chain seq x y z
N MET A 1 10.31 36.41 39.68
CA MET A 1 10.53 35.68 38.41
C MET A 1 9.35 36.04 37.53
N ASP A 2 9.57 36.95 36.58
CA ASP A 2 8.55 37.31 35.61
C ASP A 2 8.22 36.06 34.78
N VAL A 3 6.98 35.59 34.92
CA VAL A 3 6.42 34.58 34.02
C VAL A 3 6.08 35.33 32.75
N THR A 4 7.00 35.36 31.78
CA THR A 4 6.68 35.76 30.42
C THR A 4 5.51 34.88 29.94
N PRO A 5 4.41 35.47 29.43
CA PRO A 5 3.33 34.67 28.90
C PRO A 5 3.90 33.82 27.77
N SER A 6 3.69 32.51 27.83
CA SER A 6 4.09 31.59 26.77
C SER A 6 3.36 31.99 25.49
N THR A 7 4.03 32.73 24.61
CA THR A 7 3.48 33.13 23.31
C THR A 7 3.04 31.87 22.58
N SER A 8 1.76 31.76 22.23
CA SER A 8 1.26 30.59 21.51
C SER A 8 1.89 30.53 20.11
N VAL A 9 2.06 29.32 19.59
CA VAL A 9 2.68 29.11 18.26
C VAL A 9 1.91 29.88 17.17
N ILE A 10 0.59 29.94 17.30
CA ILE A 10 -0.30 30.68 16.40
C ILE A 10 0.03 32.18 16.44
N GLN A 11 0.23 32.76 17.62
CA GLN A 11 0.55 34.18 17.76
C GLN A 11 1.95 34.51 17.20
N ALA A 12 2.93 33.61 17.37
CA ALA A 12 4.25 33.75 16.76
C ALA A 12 4.21 33.67 15.22
N LEU A 13 3.36 32.81 14.66
CA LEU A 13 3.17 32.68 13.20
C LEU A 13 2.44 33.89 12.60
N LEU A 14 1.40 34.39 13.27
CA LEU A 14 0.62 35.55 12.83
C LEU A 14 1.41 36.87 12.89
N ASN A 15 2.36 36.96 13.82
CA ASN A 15 3.28 38.10 13.92
C ASN A 15 4.48 37.99 12.95
N GLY A 16 4.60 36.86 12.24
CA GLY A 16 5.69 36.57 11.32
C GLY A 16 5.49 37.12 9.91
N SER A 17 6.58 37.19 9.13
CA SER A 17 6.51 37.50 7.69
C SER A 17 5.98 36.28 6.90
N VAL A 18 5.51 36.49 5.66
CA VAL A 18 5.01 35.38 4.82
C VAL A 18 6.07 34.30 4.55
N SER A 19 7.36 34.64 4.66
CA SER A 19 8.45 33.65 4.62
C SER A 19 8.31 32.59 5.71
N ASN A 20 7.81 32.95 6.90
CA ASN A 20 7.58 32.00 7.99
C ASN A 20 6.47 30.99 7.66
N LEU A 21 5.46 31.41 6.91
CA LEU A 21 4.37 30.52 6.50
C LEU A 21 4.81 29.55 5.39
N ALA A 22 5.64 30.00 4.45
CA ALA A 22 6.26 29.12 3.45
C ALA A 22 7.23 28.10 4.09
N ASN A 23 8.00 28.54 5.08
CA ASN A 23 8.86 27.66 5.87
C ASN A 23 8.05 26.65 6.68
N LEU A 24 6.92 27.07 7.26
CA LEU A 24 6.01 26.17 7.96
C LEU A 24 5.49 25.08 7.03
N VAL A 25 4.91 25.46 5.88
CA VAL A 25 4.39 24.48 4.89
C VAL A 25 5.46 23.48 4.49
N THR A 26 6.68 23.96 4.24
CA THR A 26 7.82 23.09 3.89
C THR A 26 8.19 22.15 5.02
N ALA A 27 8.25 22.64 6.27
CA ALA A 27 8.55 21.83 7.45
C ALA A 27 7.48 20.76 7.70
N ILE A 28 6.21 21.10 7.53
CA ILE A 28 5.09 20.15 7.65
C ILE A 28 5.18 19.07 6.56
N GLY A 29 5.50 19.46 5.32
CA GLY A 29 5.73 18.50 4.24
C GLY A 29 6.91 17.57 4.52
N ALA A 30 8.02 18.11 5.04
CA ALA A 30 9.20 17.34 5.42
C ALA A 30 8.90 16.35 6.56
N LEU A 31 8.11 16.76 7.58
CA LEU A 31 7.61 15.89 8.64
C LEU A 31 6.80 14.71 8.07
N GLY A 32 5.93 14.98 7.10
CA GLY A 32 5.15 13.95 6.44
C GLY A 32 6.02 12.95 5.66
N GLY A 33 7.02 13.45 4.93
CA GLY A 33 8.00 12.63 4.23
C GLY A 33 8.84 11.76 5.17
N ALA A 34 9.33 12.33 6.26
CA ALA A 34 10.09 11.61 7.29
C ALA A 34 9.24 10.52 7.96
N SER A 35 7.98 10.82 8.26
CA SER A 35 7.05 9.86 8.88
C SER A 35 6.71 8.70 7.94
N MET A 36 6.57 8.96 6.64
CA MET A 36 6.44 7.88 5.64
C MET A 36 7.69 7.00 5.61
N GLY A 37 8.89 7.58 5.69
CA GLY A 37 10.14 6.82 5.80
C GLY A 37 10.17 5.95 7.05
N LEU A 38 9.77 6.49 8.21
CA LEU A 38 9.74 5.74 9.47
C LEU A 38 8.71 4.60 9.44
N VAL A 39 7.55 4.82 8.82
CA VAL A 39 6.55 3.75 8.64
C VAL A 39 7.07 2.66 7.70
N ASP A 40 7.81 3.03 6.66
CA ASP A 40 8.40 2.05 5.75
C ASP A 40 9.43 1.16 6.46
N THR A 41 10.26 1.71 7.35
CA THR A 41 11.24 0.91 8.12
C THR A 41 10.57 -0.11 9.04
N THR A 42 9.31 0.10 9.46
CA THR A 42 8.57 -0.90 10.26
C THR A 42 8.39 -2.25 9.56
N LYS A 43 8.63 -2.33 8.24
CA LYS A 43 8.70 -3.59 7.50
C LYS A 43 9.68 -4.59 8.11
N MET A 44 10.76 -4.13 8.76
CA MET A 44 11.69 -5.00 9.48
C MET A 44 11.00 -5.81 10.60
N PHE A 45 9.89 -5.30 11.13
CA PHE A 45 9.10 -5.94 12.18
C PHE A 45 7.88 -6.62 11.59
N ARG A 46 8.02 -7.91 11.26
CA ARG A 46 6.94 -8.77 10.76
C ARG A 46 6.30 -8.29 9.46
N GLY A 47 6.93 -7.41 8.68
CA GLY A 47 6.42 -6.90 7.41
C GLY A 47 5.60 -5.60 7.49
N GLY A 48 5.39 -5.03 8.68
CA GLY A 48 4.79 -3.69 8.85
C GLY A 48 3.50 -3.47 8.03
N PRO A 49 3.35 -2.30 7.36
CA PRO A 49 2.16 -1.98 6.57
C PRO A 49 1.92 -2.94 5.38
N SER A 50 2.95 -3.67 4.94
CA SER A 50 2.82 -4.64 3.85
C SER A 50 1.87 -5.79 4.18
N ASN A 51 1.66 -6.12 5.46
CA ASN A 51 0.69 -7.16 5.83
C ASN A 51 -0.75 -6.78 5.49
N PHE A 52 -1.11 -5.49 5.60
CA PHE A 52 -2.46 -5.05 5.24
C PHE A 52 -2.72 -5.26 3.75
N GLY A 53 -1.75 -4.94 2.89
CA GLY A 53 -1.88 -5.17 1.44
C GLY A 53 -1.89 -6.66 1.09
N PHE A 54 -1.00 -7.44 1.70
CA PHE A 54 -0.91 -8.88 1.41
C PHE A 54 -2.17 -9.65 1.80
N GLY A 55 -2.85 -9.26 2.88
CA GLY A 55 -4.12 -9.88 3.28
C GLY A 55 -5.16 -9.86 2.16
N PHE A 56 -5.26 -8.77 1.40
CA PHE A 56 -6.19 -8.69 0.24
C PHE A 56 -5.74 -9.53 -0.95
N ILE A 57 -4.42 -9.73 -1.12
CA ILE A 57 -3.89 -10.64 -2.14
C ILE A 57 -4.26 -12.08 -1.75
N GLU A 58 -4.05 -12.45 -0.49
CA GLU A 58 -4.44 -13.75 0.05
C GLU A 58 -5.95 -14.00 -0.07
N ASP A 59 -6.78 -13.04 0.33
CA ASP A 59 -8.24 -13.14 0.23
C ASP A 59 -8.72 -13.26 -1.23
N GLY A 60 -8.15 -12.46 -2.14
CA GLY A 60 -8.51 -12.50 -3.56
C GLY A 60 -8.13 -13.80 -4.25
N LEU A 61 -7.02 -14.41 -3.84
CA LEU A 61 -6.55 -15.70 -4.38
C LEU A 61 -7.13 -16.91 -3.62
N ALA A 62 -7.75 -16.71 -2.46
CA ALA A 62 -8.25 -17.79 -1.60
C ALA A 62 -9.11 -18.81 -2.35
N PRO A 63 -10.07 -18.45 -3.23
CA PRO A 63 -10.89 -19.43 -3.94
C PRO A 63 -10.06 -20.43 -4.77
N PHE A 64 -9.04 -19.94 -5.48
CA PHE A 64 -8.14 -20.80 -6.26
C PHE A 64 -7.23 -21.62 -5.36
N LEU A 65 -6.70 -21.00 -4.30
CA LEU A 65 -5.76 -21.66 -3.39
C LEU A 65 -6.43 -22.74 -2.53
N ASP A 66 -7.68 -22.56 -2.15
CA ASP A 66 -8.47 -23.54 -1.42
C ASP A 66 -8.80 -24.75 -2.29
N ALA A 67 -9.10 -24.53 -3.57
CA ALA A 67 -9.24 -25.62 -4.55
C ALA A 67 -7.94 -26.44 -4.71
N ILE A 68 -6.77 -25.82 -4.50
CA ILE A 68 -5.45 -26.47 -4.58
C ILE A 68 -5.10 -27.23 -3.29
N ALA A 69 -5.58 -26.77 -2.12
CA ALA A 69 -5.21 -27.29 -0.81
C ALA A 69 -5.53 -28.78 -0.59
N SER A 70 -6.41 -29.35 -1.41
CA SER A 70 -6.82 -30.76 -1.36
C SER A 70 -5.76 -31.75 -1.86
N ASN A 71 -4.56 -31.33 -2.25
CA ASN A 71 -3.61 -32.19 -2.97
C ASN A 71 -2.15 -32.14 -2.46
N ALA A 72 -1.41 -33.25 -2.62
CA ALA A 72 -0.01 -33.42 -2.24
C ALA A 72 0.98 -32.84 -3.27
N ALA A 73 0.62 -31.74 -3.94
CA ALA A 73 1.47 -31.09 -4.93
C ALA A 73 2.66 -30.39 -4.24
N PRO A 74 3.84 -30.27 -4.89
CA PRO A 74 5.00 -29.55 -4.35
C PRO A 74 4.71 -28.08 -4.01
N PHE A 75 3.68 -27.49 -4.64
CA PHE A 75 3.19 -26.14 -4.38
C PHE A 75 1.76 -26.14 -3.85
N GLY A 76 1.56 -26.56 -2.61
CA GLY A 76 0.28 -26.39 -1.91
C GLY A 76 0.00 -24.92 -1.54
N LYS A 77 -1.24 -24.61 -1.12
CA LYS A 77 -1.70 -23.26 -0.70
C LYS A 77 -0.66 -22.50 0.12
N HIS A 78 -0.16 -23.11 1.19
CA HIS A 78 0.81 -22.47 2.09
C HIS A 78 2.17 -22.18 1.43
N ALA A 79 2.64 -23.05 0.54
CA ALA A 79 3.91 -22.83 -0.16
C ALA A 79 3.79 -21.67 -1.16
N ILE A 80 2.67 -21.60 -1.88
CA ILE A 80 2.35 -20.49 -2.79
C ILE A 80 2.27 -19.19 -2.00
N LEU A 81 1.44 -19.12 -0.97
CA LEU A 81 1.28 -17.90 -0.15
C LEU A 81 2.58 -17.44 0.48
N ARG A 82 3.42 -18.35 1.01
CA ARG A 82 4.74 -17.97 1.53
C ARG A 82 5.64 -17.35 0.45
N THR A 83 5.62 -17.92 -0.75
CA THR A 83 6.42 -17.41 -1.87
C THR A 83 5.94 -16.02 -2.29
N LEU A 84 4.64 -15.84 -2.49
CA LEU A 84 4.05 -14.56 -2.85
C LEU A 84 4.26 -13.51 -1.75
N LYS A 85 4.15 -13.90 -0.48
CA LYS A 85 4.42 -13.01 0.65
C LYS A 85 5.87 -12.57 0.69
N GLY A 86 6.81 -13.47 0.41
CA GLY A 86 8.23 -13.15 0.32
C GLY A 86 8.51 -12.09 -0.74
N ASP A 87 8.01 -12.29 -1.96
CA ASP A 87 8.18 -11.32 -3.05
C ASP A 87 7.53 -9.97 -2.74
N TRP A 88 6.34 -9.99 -2.14
CA TRP A 88 5.61 -8.79 -1.72
C TRP A 88 6.39 -7.98 -0.68
N LEU A 89 6.94 -8.66 0.33
CA LEU A 89 7.75 -8.01 1.37
C LEU A 89 9.07 -7.47 0.82
N ASN A 90 9.68 -8.17 -0.14
CA ASN A 90 10.91 -7.75 -0.80
C ASN A 90 10.71 -6.67 -1.87
N GLY A 91 9.46 -6.26 -2.14
CA GLY A 91 9.16 -5.23 -3.12
C GLY A 91 9.47 -5.63 -4.56
N ALA A 92 9.27 -6.90 -4.91
CA ALA A 92 9.41 -7.37 -6.29
C ALA A 92 8.51 -6.57 -7.25
N ALA A 93 8.88 -6.47 -8.53
CA ALA A 93 8.08 -5.72 -9.49
C ALA A 93 6.67 -6.34 -9.62
N LYS A 94 5.62 -5.50 -9.59
CA LYS A 94 4.21 -5.95 -9.64
C LYS A 94 3.92 -6.92 -10.81
N PRO A 95 4.42 -6.68 -12.05
CA PRO A 95 4.24 -7.64 -13.15
C PRO A 95 4.83 -9.02 -12.86
N ASP A 96 6.02 -9.08 -12.24
CA ASP A 96 6.69 -10.34 -11.91
C ASP A 96 5.95 -11.11 -10.82
N GLN A 97 5.42 -10.40 -9.82
CA GLN A 97 4.61 -11.01 -8.77
C GLN A 97 3.33 -11.64 -9.32
N LYS A 98 2.63 -10.93 -10.21
CA LYS A 98 1.43 -11.41 -10.89
C LYS A 98 1.73 -12.63 -11.77
N ALA A 99 2.80 -12.56 -12.56
CA ALA A 99 3.25 -13.67 -13.40
C ALA A 99 3.59 -14.91 -12.55
N LYS A 100 4.33 -14.73 -11.45
CA LYS A 100 4.69 -15.83 -10.54
C LYS A 100 3.45 -16.45 -9.88
N ALA A 101 2.49 -15.64 -9.42
CA ALA A 101 1.23 -16.14 -8.88
C ALA A 101 0.48 -17.00 -9.90
N LYS A 102 0.37 -16.52 -11.15
CA LYS A 102 -0.25 -17.26 -12.25
C LYS A 102 0.47 -18.59 -12.47
N SER A 103 1.79 -18.57 -12.62
CA SER A 103 2.58 -19.78 -12.86
C SER A 103 2.48 -20.80 -11.73
N LEU A 104 2.53 -20.37 -10.45
CA LEU A 104 2.42 -21.27 -9.30
C LEU A 104 1.05 -21.96 -9.25
N ILE A 105 -0.03 -21.21 -9.50
CA ILE A 105 -1.39 -21.77 -9.56
C ILE A 105 -1.53 -22.72 -10.76
N GLN A 106 -1.03 -22.35 -11.94
CA GLN A 106 -1.04 -23.22 -13.11
C GLN A 106 -0.21 -24.50 -12.93
N LEU A 107 0.93 -24.43 -12.25
CA LEU A 107 1.76 -25.59 -11.91
C LEU A 107 1.05 -26.55 -10.96
N SER A 108 0.16 -26.03 -10.12
CA SER A 108 -0.64 -26.84 -9.20
C SER A 108 -1.88 -27.49 -9.84
N LEU A 109 -2.25 -27.12 -11.09
CA LEU A 109 -3.34 -27.76 -11.81
C LEU A 109 -3.02 -29.25 -12.05
N SER A 110 -3.91 -30.11 -11.58
CA SER A 110 -3.78 -31.56 -11.58
C SER A 110 -5.14 -32.23 -11.76
N PRO A 111 -5.21 -33.51 -12.14
CA PRO A 111 -6.49 -34.21 -12.26
C PRO A 111 -7.33 -34.18 -10.97
N ALA A 112 -6.68 -34.20 -9.80
CA ALA A 112 -7.38 -34.25 -8.51
C ALA A 112 -8.03 -32.92 -8.08
N ASN A 113 -7.56 -31.77 -8.60
CA ASN A 113 -8.14 -30.45 -8.28
C ASN A 113 -8.79 -29.75 -9.48
N ALA A 114 -8.72 -30.32 -10.68
CA ALA A 114 -9.26 -29.72 -11.90
C ALA A 114 -10.75 -29.38 -11.78
N ALA A 115 -11.58 -30.26 -11.20
CA ALA A 115 -13.00 -29.99 -11.03
C ALA A 115 -13.27 -28.80 -10.09
N ALA A 116 -12.52 -28.71 -8.97
CA ALA A 116 -12.66 -27.59 -8.03
C ALA A 116 -12.20 -26.27 -8.66
N LEU A 117 -11.08 -26.28 -9.38
CA LEU A 117 -10.57 -25.11 -10.11
C LEU A 117 -11.49 -24.68 -11.26
N ALA A 118 -12.12 -25.64 -11.94
CA ALA A 118 -13.09 -25.34 -12.98
C ALA A 118 -14.31 -24.61 -12.44
N ASN A 119 -14.81 -25.03 -11.27
CA ASN A 119 -15.92 -24.36 -10.59
C ASN A 119 -15.55 -22.93 -10.17
N VAL A 120 -14.34 -22.72 -9.63
CA VAL A 120 -13.86 -21.38 -9.25
C VAL A 120 -13.73 -20.47 -10.47
N ALA A 121 -13.23 -20.99 -11.58
CA ALA A 121 -13.04 -20.23 -12.81
C ALA A 121 -14.29 -20.16 -13.70
N ALA A 122 -15.40 -20.80 -13.31
CA ALA A 122 -16.62 -20.94 -14.11
C ALA A 122 -16.35 -21.46 -15.54
N VAL A 123 -15.53 -22.51 -15.66
CA VAL A 123 -15.20 -23.17 -16.94
C VAL A 123 -15.68 -24.62 -16.95
N ASP A 124 -15.69 -25.25 -18.13
CA ASP A 124 -16.09 -26.66 -18.26
C ASP A 124 -15.14 -27.61 -17.48
N ALA A 125 -15.71 -28.32 -16.52
CA ALA A 125 -14.95 -29.19 -15.62
C ALA A 125 -14.39 -30.43 -16.33
N GLY A 126 -15.09 -30.97 -17.32
CA GLY A 126 -14.65 -32.15 -18.08
C GLY A 126 -13.46 -31.84 -18.98
N ALA A 127 -13.50 -30.69 -19.67
CA ALA A 127 -12.44 -30.19 -20.52
C ALA A 127 -11.20 -29.80 -19.70
N LEU A 128 -11.37 -29.14 -18.55
CA LEU A 128 -10.24 -28.79 -17.68
C LEU A 128 -9.60 -30.03 -17.04
N LEU A 129 -10.39 -31.03 -16.63
CA LEU A 129 -9.89 -32.33 -16.18
C LEU A 129 -9.10 -33.04 -17.27
N SER A 130 -9.65 -33.10 -18.48
CA SER A 130 -9.00 -33.71 -19.64
C SER A 130 -7.69 -32.99 -20.00
N ALA A 131 -7.64 -31.66 -19.86
CA ALA A 131 -6.42 -30.88 -20.02
C ALA A 131 -5.38 -31.23 -18.94
N ALA A 132 -5.80 -31.32 -17.67
CA ALA A 132 -4.92 -31.65 -16.56
C ALA A 132 -4.34 -33.08 -16.67
N GLN A 133 -5.13 -34.05 -17.13
CA GLN A 133 -4.69 -35.42 -17.38
C GLN A 133 -3.64 -35.46 -18.51
N LYS A 134 -3.91 -34.83 -19.66
CA LYS A 134 -2.95 -34.77 -20.76
C LYS A 134 -1.63 -34.09 -20.39
N LYS A 135 -1.69 -33.06 -19.53
CA LYS A 135 -0.50 -32.39 -18.98
C LYS A 135 0.32 -33.35 -18.10
N ALA A 136 -0.33 -34.22 -17.32
CA ALA A 136 0.35 -35.23 -16.52
C ALA A 136 0.96 -36.35 -17.38
N ASP A 137 0.26 -36.76 -18.45
CA ASP A 137 0.66 -37.86 -19.32
C ASP A 137 1.65 -37.44 -20.43
N GLY A 138 1.98 -36.14 -20.53
CA GLY A 138 2.85 -35.60 -21.59
C GLY A 138 2.22 -35.60 -22.99
N GLY A 139 0.91 -35.76 -23.10
CA GLY A 139 0.18 -35.86 -24.37
C GLY A 139 -0.23 -34.51 -24.98
N ALA A 140 -0.49 -34.50 -26.30
CA ALA A 140 -0.95 -33.30 -27.01
C ALA A 140 -2.39 -32.91 -26.63
N ALA A 141 -2.59 -31.64 -26.25
CA ALA A 141 -3.91 -31.09 -25.89
C ALA A 141 -4.86 -31.08 -27.11
N ALA A 142 -6.12 -31.46 -26.90
CA ALA A 142 -7.17 -31.32 -27.94
C ALA A 142 -7.69 -29.87 -27.98
N ALA A 143 -8.29 -29.44 -29.10
CA ALA A 143 -8.78 -28.07 -29.27
C ALA A 143 -9.77 -27.64 -28.15
N GLU A 144 -10.71 -28.50 -27.77
CA GLU A 144 -11.67 -28.23 -26.68
C GLU A 144 -10.97 -28.03 -25.32
N ASN A 145 -9.92 -28.82 -25.05
CA ASN A 145 -9.11 -28.68 -23.83
C ASN A 145 -8.34 -27.36 -23.82
N THR A 146 -7.89 -26.87 -24.98
CA THR A 146 -7.20 -25.58 -25.09
C THR A 146 -8.13 -24.40 -24.84
N GLY A 147 -9.41 -24.50 -25.22
CA GLY A 147 -10.42 -23.48 -24.95
C GLY A 147 -10.70 -23.32 -23.45
N ALA A 148 -10.97 -24.43 -22.75
CA ALA A 148 -11.19 -24.42 -21.30
C ALA A 148 -9.96 -23.95 -20.52
N LEU A 149 -8.75 -24.35 -20.94
CA LEU A 149 -7.50 -23.88 -20.36
C LEU A 149 -7.33 -22.37 -20.57
N ALA A 150 -7.57 -21.87 -21.77
CA ALA A 150 -7.45 -20.44 -22.08
C ALA A 150 -8.45 -19.59 -21.27
N GLN A 151 -9.70 -20.07 -21.12
CA GLN A 151 -10.70 -19.41 -20.29
C GLN A 151 -10.30 -19.42 -18.80
N PHE A 152 -9.83 -20.55 -18.29
CA PHE A 152 -9.30 -20.66 -16.93
C PHE A 152 -8.16 -19.66 -16.70
N GLU A 153 -7.21 -19.58 -17.62
CA GLU A 153 -6.09 -18.63 -17.54
C GLU A 153 -6.54 -17.18 -17.58
N SER A 154 -7.54 -16.86 -18.40
CA SER A 154 -8.11 -15.52 -18.50
C SER A 154 -8.74 -15.09 -17.18
N VAL A 155 -9.58 -15.96 -16.58
CA VAL A 155 -10.21 -15.69 -15.28
C VAL A 155 -9.17 -15.59 -14.17
N LEU A 156 -8.21 -16.50 -14.14
CA LEU A 156 -7.11 -16.46 -13.17
C LEU A 156 -6.30 -15.15 -13.29
N THR A 157 -6.00 -14.71 -14.51
CA THR A 157 -5.28 -13.45 -14.75
C THR A 157 -6.08 -12.27 -14.22
N ALA A 158 -7.38 -12.19 -14.52
CA ALA A 158 -8.24 -11.13 -14.04
C ALA A 158 -8.33 -11.07 -12.50
N VAL A 159 -8.45 -12.22 -11.83
CA VAL A 159 -8.49 -12.30 -10.36
C VAL A 159 -7.16 -11.91 -9.74
N ILE A 160 -6.04 -12.34 -10.32
CA ILE A 160 -4.70 -11.91 -9.88
C ILE A 160 -4.57 -10.39 -10.04
N ASP A 161 -4.97 -9.83 -11.17
CA ASP A 161 -4.90 -8.39 -11.41
C ASP A 161 -5.69 -7.61 -10.34
N GLU A 162 -6.94 -7.99 -10.10
CA GLU A 162 -7.77 -7.35 -9.08
C GLU A 162 -7.16 -7.47 -7.68
N ALA A 163 -6.72 -8.66 -7.29
CA ALA A 163 -6.15 -8.93 -5.98
C ALA A 163 -4.90 -8.07 -5.71
N TYR A 164 -4.00 -7.95 -6.69
CA TYR A 164 -2.79 -7.14 -6.57
C TYR A 164 -3.05 -5.64 -6.62
N GLU A 165 -4.01 -5.16 -7.43
CA GLU A 165 -4.37 -3.74 -7.41
C GLU A 165 -5.03 -3.34 -6.09
N ARG A 166 -5.94 -4.18 -5.57
CA ARG A 166 -6.57 -3.94 -4.27
C ARG A 166 -5.57 -4.02 -3.13
N GLY A 167 -4.64 -4.99 -3.17
CA GLY A 167 -3.55 -5.12 -2.22
C GLY A 167 -2.64 -3.90 -2.18
N ASP A 168 -2.24 -3.38 -3.34
CA ASP A 168 -1.41 -2.17 -3.46
C ASP A 168 -2.13 -0.93 -2.91
N GLN A 169 -3.40 -0.74 -3.26
CA GLN A 169 -4.21 0.36 -2.72
C GLN A 169 -4.29 0.30 -1.19
N LYS A 170 -4.51 -0.89 -0.63
CA LYS A 170 -4.64 -1.09 0.83
C LYS A 170 -3.32 -0.89 1.55
N TYR A 171 -2.21 -1.36 0.98
CA TYR A 171 -0.87 -1.05 1.48
C TYR A 171 -0.61 0.45 1.51
N ARG A 172 -0.86 1.16 0.40
CA ARG A 172 -0.63 2.61 0.30
C ARG A 172 -1.50 3.39 1.29
N ASN A 173 -2.74 2.99 1.46
CA ASN A 173 -3.66 3.63 2.42
C ASN A 173 -3.21 3.37 3.86
N ALA A 174 -2.88 2.12 4.21
CA ALA A 174 -2.39 1.79 5.55
C ALA A 174 -1.07 2.52 5.87
N ALA A 175 -0.13 2.55 4.92
CA ALA A 175 1.13 3.29 5.09
C ALA A 175 0.88 4.77 5.34
N LYS A 176 -0.01 5.42 4.58
CA LYS A 176 -0.37 6.83 4.79
C LYS A 176 -1.04 7.06 6.14
N THR A 177 -1.98 6.19 6.55
CA THR A 177 -2.65 6.33 7.85
C THR A 177 -1.68 6.18 9.02
N LEU A 178 -0.78 5.20 8.96
CA LEU A 178 0.27 5.04 9.96
C LEU A 178 1.24 6.22 9.96
N ALA A 179 1.55 6.78 8.80
CA ALA A 179 2.45 7.92 8.68
C ALA A 179 1.82 9.20 9.23
N MET A 180 0.50 9.36 9.09
CA MET A 180 -0.23 10.45 9.74
C MET A 180 -0.15 10.32 11.27
N GLY A 181 -0.43 9.13 11.82
CA GLY A 181 -0.29 8.90 13.26
C GLY A 181 1.14 9.14 13.76
N THR A 182 2.13 8.69 13.00
CA THR A 182 3.55 8.92 13.28
C THR A 182 3.89 10.42 13.24
N SER A 183 3.37 11.15 12.26
CA SER A 183 3.56 12.61 12.13
C SER A 183 2.97 13.37 13.32
N VAL A 184 1.80 12.95 13.82
CA VAL A 184 1.18 13.53 15.03
C VAL A 184 2.09 13.34 16.24
N VAL A 185 2.55 12.12 16.49
CA VAL A 185 3.44 11.84 17.63
C VAL A 185 4.75 12.64 17.54
N LEU A 186 5.36 12.68 16.36
CA LEU A 186 6.60 13.45 16.14
C LEU A 186 6.36 14.96 16.29
N SER A 187 5.25 15.48 15.78
CA SER A 187 4.89 16.89 15.91
C SER A 187 4.62 17.28 17.37
N GLU A 188 3.95 16.42 18.13
CA GLU A 188 3.70 16.65 19.55
C GLU A 188 5.00 16.64 20.35
N ILE A 189 5.86 15.63 20.17
CA ILE A 189 7.15 15.55 20.88
C ILE A 189 8.02 16.77 20.58
N ALA A 190 8.18 17.11 19.30
CA ALA A 190 8.98 18.27 18.89
C ALA A 190 8.35 19.57 19.43
N GLY A 191 7.05 19.73 19.25
CA GLY A 191 6.30 20.90 19.67
C GLY A 191 6.35 21.16 21.17
N MET A 192 6.10 20.12 21.97
CA MET A 192 6.15 20.19 23.43
C MET A 192 7.57 20.49 23.94
N SER A 193 8.61 19.99 23.27
CA SER A 193 10.00 20.25 23.66
C SER A 193 10.43 21.70 23.49
N ILE A 194 9.79 22.44 22.56
CA ILE A 194 10.15 23.82 22.22
C ILE A 194 9.19 24.83 22.88
N TRP A 195 7.88 24.58 22.85
CA TRP A 195 6.84 25.54 23.25
C TRP A 195 6.03 25.12 24.49
N GLY A 196 6.33 23.96 25.10
CA GLY A 196 5.64 23.49 26.30
C GLY A 196 4.20 22.99 26.06
N HIS A 197 3.51 22.68 27.16
CA HIS A 197 2.25 21.91 27.15
C HIS A 197 0.99 22.78 27.32
N SER A 198 0.78 23.77 26.45
CA SER A 198 -0.48 24.54 26.44
C SER A 198 -1.53 23.88 25.53
N GLN A 199 -2.81 24.07 25.83
CA GLN A 199 -3.91 23.50 25.04
C GLN A 199 -3.91 23.97 23.58
N GLU A 200 -3.62 25.26 23.34
CA GLU A 200 -3.51 25.82 21.99
C GLU A 200 -2.36 25.17 21.20
N ASN A 201 -1.21 24.94 21.84
CA ASN A 201 -0.05 24.32 21.22
C ASN A 201 -0.32 22.85 20.88
N LEU A 202 -1.00 22.10 21.76
CA LEU A 202 -1.37 20.71 21.51
C LEU A 202 -2.29 20.56 20.29
N ILE A 203 -3.31 21.42 20.16
CA ILE A 203 -4.19 21.42 18.99
C ILE A 203 -3.39 21.74 17.73
N PHE A 204 -2.46 22.70 17.79
CA PHE A 204 -1.62 23.04 16.66
C PHE A 204 -0.73 21.87 16.22
N PHE A 205 -0.09 21.15 17.16
CA PHE A 205 0.75 19.98 16.84
C PHE A 205 -0.06 18.82 16.27
N LEU A 206 -1.26 18.57 16.82
CA LEU A 206 -2.18 17.57 16.28
C LEU A 206 -2.54 17.87 14.83
N VAL A 207 -3.00 19.09 14.55
CA VAL A 207 -3.38 19.49 13.18
C VAL A 207 -2.19 19.42 12.24
N THR A 208 -1.03 19.91 12.68
CA THR A 208 0.23 19.87 11.93
C THR A 208 0.59 18.43 11.53
N GLY A 209 0.54 17.49 12.48
CA GLY A 209 0.81 16.09 12.21
C GLY A 209 -0.21 15.45 11.28
N LEU A 210 -1.51 15.74 11.44
CA LEU A 210 -2.57 15.19 10.60
C LEU A 210 -2.44 15.63 9.13
N ILE A 211 -2.07 16.90 8.89
CA ILE A 211 -1.92 17.42 7.53
C ILE A 211 -0.55 17.12 6.91
N ALA A 212 0.44 16.69 7.70
CA ALA A 212 1.81 16.47 7.25
C ALA A 212 1.90 15.46 6.09
N THR A 213 1.34 14.28 6.27
CA THR A 213 1.37 13.21 5.26
C THR A 213 0.66 13.58 3.94
N PRO A 214 -0.58 14.13 3.92
CA PRO A 214 -1.21 14.53 2.66
C PRO A 214 -0.56 15.77 2.03
N LEU A 215 0.06 16.66 2.82
CA LEU A 215 0.75 17.85 2.31
C LEU A 215 2.13 17.52 1.69
N ALA A 216 2.82 16.51 2.19
CA ALA A 216 4.17 16.12 1.76
C ALA A 216 4.42 16.14 0.24
N PRO A 217 3.58 15.54 -0.63
CA PRO A 217 3.84 15.53 -2.08
C PRO A 217 3.70 16.90 -2.75
N ILE A 218 2.98 17.85 -2.16
CA ILE A 218 2.67 19.17 -2.76
C ILE A 218 3.26 20.34 -1.97
N ALA A 219 3.99 20.07 -0.89
CA ALA A 219 4.43 21.10 0.05
C ALA A 219 5.29 22.18 -0.62
N LYS A 220 6.21 21.77 -1.51
CA LYS A 220 7.07 22.71 -2.25
C LYS A 220 6.26 23.62 -3.16
N ASP A 221 5.26 23.08 -3.84
CA ASP A 221 4.42 23.83 -4.77
C ASP A 221 3.56 24.84 -4.00
N VAL A 222 2.92 24.41 -2.91
CA VAL A 222 2.15 25.29 -2.01
C VAL A 222 3.03 26.42 -1.44
N ALA A 223 4.23 26.08 -0.95
CA ALA A 223 5.15 27.06 -0.39
C ALA A 223 5.60 28.10 -1.44
N SER A 224 5.92 27.64 -2.66
CA SER A 224 6.33 28.54 -3.75
C SER A 224 5.19 29.46 -4.23
N ALA A 225 3.97 28.94 -4.32
CA ALA A 225 2.78 29.72 -4.67
C ALA A 225 2.50 30.81 -3.62
N LEU A 226 2.62 30.46 -2.34
CA LEU A 226 2.44 31.40 -1.23
C LEU A 226 3.49 32.52 -1.27
N GLN A 227 4.76 32.19 -1.49
CA GLN A 227 5.84 33.18 -1.58
C GLN A 227 5.64 34.14 -2.77
N THR A 228 5.14 33.61 -3.90
CA THR A 228 4.80 34.41 -5.07
C THR A 228 3.68 35.39 -4.77
N ALA A 229 2.56 34.89 -4.20
CA ALA A 229 1.42 35.74 -3.83
C ALA A 229 1.80 36.85 -2.83
N ALA A 230 2.63 36.51 -1.85
CA ALA A 230 3.15 37.47 -0.86
C ALA A 230 3.97 38.59 -1.50
N THR A 231 4.83 38.24 -2.46
CA THR A 231 5.68 39.18 -3.18
C THR A 231 4.83 40.14 -3.99
N THR A 232 3.84 39.64 -4.73
CA THR A 232 2.90 40.45 -5.50
C THR A 232 2.09 41.39 -4.60
N ALA A 233 1.54 40.89 -3.49
CA ALA A 233 0.81 41.73 -2.53
C ALA A 233 1.71 42.82 -1.90
N GLY A 234 2.97 42.50 -1.62
CA GLY A 234 3.96 43.45 -1.14
C GLY A 234 4.29 44.57 -2.13
N VAL A 235 4.24 44.29 -3.44
CA VAL A 235 4.36 45.31 -4.49
C VAL A 235 3.13 46.23 -4.52
N LEU A 236 1.91 45.69 -4.36
CA LEU A 236 0.67 46.47 -4.37
C LEU A 236 0.45 47.35 -3.13
N LYS A 237 1.12 47.04 -2.01
CA LYS A 237 1.04 47.82 -0.76
C LYS A 237 1.93 49.08 -0.80
N LYS A 238 2.92 49.14 -1.68
CA LYS A 238 3.81 50.30 -1.85
C LYS A 238 3.16 51.34 -2.75
#